data_AF-A0A7K3H3X5-F1
#
_entry.id   AF-A0A7K3H3X5-F1
#
_cell.length_a   1.000
_cell.length_b   1.000
_cell.length_c   1.000
_cell.angle_alpha   90.00
_cell.angle_beta   90.00
_cell.angle_gamma   90.00
#
_symmetry.space_group_name_H-M   'P 1'
#
loop_
_entity.id
_entity.type
_entity.pdbx_description
1 polymer ?
#
loop_
_entity_poly.entity_id
_entity_poly.type
_entity_poly.pdbx_seq_one_letter_code
_entity_poly.pdbx_strand_id
1 'polypeptide(L)'
;PNAGPVEAAFAGALGVRLGGTLAYGGRVEHRPVLGAGNRPVEPRDIERAVRLSRRVGALALVVCAGGRLAYGALRGGATALSRAAGEGRG
;
A
#
# COMPACT_ATOMS: atom_id res chain seq x y z
N PRO A 1 3.02 -14.11 12.18
CA PRO A 1 3.59 -12.84 12.70
C PRO A 1 3.70 -11.68 11.68
N ASN A 2 3.21 -11.82 10.44
CA ASN A 2 3.45 -10.84 9.37
C ASN A 2 2.50 -9.62 9.38
N ALA A 3 1.47 -9.65 10.23
CA ALA A 3 0.41 -8.65 10.22
C ALA A 3 0.75 -7.39 11.03
N GLY A 4 1.71 -7.45 11.97
CA GLY A 4 2.03 -6.34 12.87
C GLY A 4 2.31 -4.99 12.19
N PRO A 5 3.19 -4.93 11.17
CA PRO A 5 3.46 -3.68 10.46
C PRO A 5 2.26 -3.16 9.66
N VAL A 6 1.48 -4.05 9.03
CA VAL A 6 0.29 -3.67 8.25
C VAL A 6 -0.82 -3.17 9.18
N GLU A 7 -1.06 -3.87 10.29
CA GLU A 7 -2.01 -3.47 11.33
C GLU A 7 -1.61 -2.12 11.95
N ALA A 8 -0.32 -1.89 12.23
CA ALA A 8 0.17 -0.63 12.78
C ALA A 8 -0.01 0.54 11.80
N ALA A 9 0.26 0.31 10.51
CA ALA A 9 0.05 1.31 9.47
C ALA A 9 -1.44 1.68 9.34
N PHE A 10 -2.33 0.69 9.39
CA PHE A 10 -3.78 0.93 9.37
C PHE A 10 -4.27 1.64 10.65
N ALA A 11 -3.79 1.24 11.83
CA ALA A 11 -4.08 1.92 13.09
C ALA A 11 -3.68 3.40 13.03
N GLY A 12 -2.48 3.69 12.54
CA GLY A 12 -1.98 5.05 12.33
C GLY A 12 -2.82 5.83 11.32
N ALA A 13 -3.07 5.27 10.14
CA ALA A 13 -3.80 5.94 9.07
C ALA A 13 -5.28 6.22 9.40
N LEU A 14 -5.91 5.34 10.19
CA LEU A 14 -7.30 5.50 10.62
C LEU A 14 -7.43 6.33 11.92
N GLY A 15 -6.32 6.56 12.63
CA GLY A 15 -6.29 7.24 13.92
C GLY A 15 -7.00 6.43 15.01
N VAL A 16 -6.83 5.11 14.98
CA VAL A 16 -7.46 4.19 15.94
C VAL A 16 -6.39 3.38 16.66
N ARG A 17 -6.76 2.82 17.82
CA ARG A 17 -5.93 1.82 18.50
C ARG A 17 -6.37 0.41 18.10
N LEU A 18 -5.40 -0.45 17.77
CA LEU A 18 -5.61 -1.86 17.42
C LEU A 18 -4.80 -2.76 18.37
N GLY A 19 -5.22 -4.00 18.57
CA GLY A 19 -4.60 -4.90 19.55
C GLY A 19 -5.15 -4.71 20.97
N GLY A 20 -4.40 -5.17 21.97
CA GLY A 20 -4.90 -5.31 23.35
C GLY A 20 -5.55 -6.67 23.59
N THR A 21 -6.53 -6.70 24.49
CA THR A 21 -7.27 -7.91 24.90
C THR A 21 -8.22 -8.34 23.79
N LEU A 22 -7.85 -9.36 23.00
CA LEU A 22 -8.81 -10.07 22.15
C LEU A 22 -9.35 -11.27 22.92
N ALA A 23 -10.67 -11.32 23.13
CA ALA A 23 -11.35 -12.49 23.65
C ALA A 23 -12.04 -13.20 22.48
N TYR A 24 -11.52 -14.38 22.10
CA TYR A 24 -12.13 -15.22 21.07
C TYR A 24 -12.29 -16.64 21.63
N GLY A 25 -13.51 -17.18 21.63
CA GLY A 25 -13.78 -18.55 22.11
C GLY A 25 -13.36 -18.83 23.56
N GLY A 26 -13.44 -17.84 24.45
CA GLY A 26 -13.07 -17.98 25.87
C GLY A 26 -11.57 -17.87 26.16
N ARG A 27 -10.72 -17.67 25.14
CA ARG A 27 -9.30 -17.36 25.33
C ARG A 27 -9.05 -15.88 25.15
N VAL A 28 -8.43 -15.29 26.17
CA VAL A 28 -7.97 -13.91 26.17
C VAL A 28 -6.52 -13.89 25.71
N GLU A 29 -6.27 -13.30 24.54
CA GLU A 29 -4.94 -13.04 24.02
C GLU A 29 -4.61 -11.56 24.22
N HIS A 30 -3.43 -11.27 24.78
CA HIS A 30 -2.94 -9.91 24.93
C HIS A 30 -1.94 -9.61 23.81
N ARG A 31 -2.36 -8.79 22.85
CA ARG A 31 -1.45 -8.26 21.83
C ARG A 31 -1.00 -6.85 22.21
N PRO A 32 0.23 -6.45 21.81
CA PRO A 32 0.67 -5.07 21.99
C PRO A 32 -0.34 -4.11 21.36
N VAL A 33 -0.70 -3.07 22.12
CA VAL A 33 -1.64 -2.04 21.67
C VAL A 33 -0.92 -1.12 20.69
N LEU A 34 -1.33 -1.17 19.43
CA LEU A 34 -0.86 -0.30 18.35
C LEU A 34 -1.65 1.00 18.43
N GLY A 35 -0.97 2.15 18.44
CA GLY A 35 -1.63 3.45 18.52
C GLY A 35 -2.27 3.74 19.88
N ALA A 36 -1.59 3.44 20.99
CA ALA A 36 -2.13 3.55 22.35
C ALA A 36 -2.75 4.92 22.73
N GLY A 37 -2.32 6.02 22.09
CA GLY A 37 -2.90 7.36 22.28
C GLY A 37 -4.14 7.66 21.42
N ASN A 38 -4.54 6.75 20.54
CA ASN A 38 -5.66 6.92 19.62
C ASN A 38 -6.98 6.43 20.21
N ARG A 39 -8.10 6.83 19.59
CA ARG A 39 -9.44 6.39 20.00
C ARG A 39 -9.66 4.88 19.75
N PRO A 40 -10.56 4.21 20.49
CA PRO A 40 -10.98 2.84 20.18
C PRO A 40 -11.62 2.73 18.79
N VAL A 41 -11.58 1.53 18.22
CA VAL A 41 -12.26 1.21 16.96
C VAL A 41 -13.77 1.27 17.11
N GLU A 42 -14.45 1.72 16.06
CA GLU A 42 -15.91 1.75 15.95
C GLU A 42 -16.35 1.09 14.64
N PRO A 43 -17.61 0.61 14.51
CA PRO A 43 -18.08 -0.04 13.29
C PRO A 43 -17.89 0.80 12.00
N ARG A 44 -18.00 2.12 12.10
CA ARG A 44 -17.74 3.07 10.99
C ARG A 44 -16.30 3.00 10.45
N ASP A 45 -15.36 2.49 11.23
CA ASP A 45 -13.97 2.34 10.81
C ASP A 45 -13.77 1.22 9.80
N ILE A 46 -14.69 0.26 9.71
CA ILE A 46 -14.67 -0.80 8.68
C ILE A 46 -14.72 -0.17 7.30
N GLU A 47 -15.69 0.72 7.06
CA GLU A 47 -15.81 1.38 5.77
C GLU A 47 -14.61 2.29 5.47
N ARG A 48 -14.07 2.97 6.51
CA ARG A 48 -12.87 3.80 6.37
C ARG A 48 -11.67 2.94 5.97
N ALA A 49 -11.50 1.77 6.59
CA ALA A 49 -10.44 0.81 6.27
C ALA A 49 -10.59 0.27 4.85
N VAL A 50 -11.80 -0.09 4.41
CA VAL A 50 -12.07 -0.53 3.04
C VAL A 50 -11.73 0.56 2.03
N ARG A 51 -12.15 1.82 2.29
CA ARG A 51 -11.81 2.97 1.43
C ARG A 51 -10.31 3.20 1.34
N LEU A 52 -9.61 3.10 2.47
CA LEU A 52 -8.15 3.24 2.52
C LEU A 52 -7.47 2.15 1.68
N SER A 53 -7.86 0.89 1.87
CA SER A 53 -7.32 -0.25 1.12
C SER A 53 -7.51 -0.08 -0.40
N ARG A 54 -8.71 0.32 -0.84
CA ARG A 54 -8.99 0.60 -2.26
C ARG A 54 -8.12 1.72 -2.82
N ARG A 55 -7.92 2.81 -2.06
CA ARG A 55 -7.05 3.92 -2.48
C ARG A 55 -5.60 3.49 -2.62
N VAL A 56 -5.08 2.73 -1.66
CA VAL A 56 -3.71 2.18 -1.71
C VAL A 56 -3.55 1.27 -2.93
N GLY A 57 -4.51 0.38 -3.17
CA GLY A 57 -4.49 -0.51 -4.35
C GLY A 57 -4.52 0.26 -5.68
N ALA A 58 -5.39 1.27 -5.80
CA ALA A 58 -5.46 2.11 -6.99
C ALA A 58 -4.16 2.89 -7.23
N LEU A 59 -3.57 3.46 -6.17
CA LEU A 59 -2.29 4.16 -6.27
C LEU A 59 -1.16 3.22 -6.70
N ALA A 60 -1.07 2.03 -6.09
CA ALA A 60 -0.08 1.03 -6.47
C ALA A 60 -0.23 0.63 -7.94
N LEU A 61 -1.46 0.42 -8.42
CA LEU A 61 -1.73 0.11 -9.82
C LEU A 61 -1.27 1.25 -10.74
N VAL A 62 -1.63 2.50 -10.43
CA VAL A 62 -1.24 3.68 -11.22
C VAL A 62 0.27 3.83 -11.27
N VAL A 63 0.96 3.67 -10.14
CA VAL A 63 2.43 3.76 -10.07
C VAL A 63 3.08 2.66 -10.90
N CYS A 64 2.62 1.41 -10.78
CA CYS A 64 3.18 0.29 -11.53
C CYS A 64 2.91 0.41 -13.04
N ALA A 65 1.68 0.71 -13.43
CA ALA A 65 1.31 0.86 -14.83
C ALA A 65 1.99 2.09 -15.45
N GLY A 66 1.95 3.24 -14.77
CA GLY A 66 2.62 4.47 -15.20
C GLY A 66 4.13 4.28 -15.31
N GLY A 67 4.76 3.64 -14.31
CA GLY A 67 6.18 3.30 -14.34
C GLY A 67 6.54 2.37 -15.50
N ARG A 68 5.72 1.36 -15.78
CA ARG A 68 5.92 0.44 -16.90
C ARG A 68 5.81 1.14 -18.26
N LEU A 69 4.85 2.05 -18.41
CA LEU A 69 4.66 2.84 -19.63
C LEU A 69 5.81 3.84 -19.83
N ALA A 70 6.17 4.58 -18.79
CA ALA A 70 7.30 5.52 -18.81
C ALA A 70 8.62 4.80 -19.16
N TYR A 71 8.87 3.66 -18.52
CA TYR A 71 10.05 2.84 -18.82
C TYR A 71 10.07 2.36 -20.28
N GLY A 72 8.91 1.94 -20.81
CA GLY A 72 8.76 1.54 -22.21
C GLY A 72 9.06 2.69 -23.17
N ALA A 73 8.54 3.88 -22.89
CA ALA A 73 8.78 5.09 -23.71
C ALA A 73 10.26 5.48 -23.72
N LEU A 74 10.91 5.48 -22.55
CA LEU A 74 12.34 5.81 -22.43
C LEU A 74 13.23 4.82 -23.19
N ARG A 75 12.94 3.51 -23.14
CA ARG A 75 13.69 2.50 -23.90
C ARG A 75 13.38 2.52 -25.40
N GLY A 76 12.13 2.77 -25.78
CA GLY A 76 11.72 2.86 -27.18
C GLY A 76 12.43 4.02 -27.90
N GLY A 77 12.51 5.18 -27.25
CA GLY A 77 13.23 6.35 -27.79
C GLY A 77 14.73 6.11 -27.97
N ALA A 78 15.39 5.47 -27.00
CA ALA A 78 16.81 5.12 -27.11
C ALA A 78 17.10 4.16 -28.29
N THR A 79 16.19 3.21 -28.54
CA THR A 79 16.31 2.24 -29.64
C THR A 79 16.09 2.90 -31.00
N ALA A 80 15.14 3.84 -31.11
CA ALA A 80 14.86 4.59 -32.34
C ALA A 80 16.02 5.52 -32.72
N LEU A 81 16.60 6.23 -31.75
CA LEU A 81 17.77 7.10 -31.98
C LEU A 81 18.99 6.32 -32.44
N SER A 82 19.19 5.11 -31.91
CA SER A 82 20.32 4.24 -32.28
C SER A 82 20.19 3.70 -33.72
N ARG A 83 18.96 3.43 -34.19
CA ARG A 83 18.69 3.06 -35.59
C ARG A 83 18.94 4.21 -36.56
N ALA A 84 18.43 5.40 -36.25
CA ALA A 84 18.61 6.58 -37.08
C ALA A 84 20.10 6.98 -37.23
N ALA A 85 20.92 6.77 -36.20
CA ALA A 85 22.37 7.02 -36.25
C ALA A 85 23.15 5.98 -37.08
N GLY A 86 22.61 4.77 -37.26
CA GLY A 86 23.24 3.71 -38.07
C GLY A 86 22.94 3.81 -39.56
N GLU A 87 21.79 4.38 -39.93
CA GLU A 87 21.31 4.44 -41.32
C GLU A 87 21.96 5.57 -42.14
N GLY A 88 22.50 6.60 -41.48
CA GLY A 88 23.22 7.71 -42.13
C GLY A 88 24.70 7.45 -42.46
N ARG A 89 25.20 6.21 -42.29
CA ARG A 89 26.61 5.84 -42.54
C ARG A 89 26.80 4.81 -43.67
N GLY A 90 25.72 4.47 -44.40
CA GLY A 90 25.74 3.55 -45.55
C GLY A 90 25.89 4.26 -46.88
#